data_AF-A0A2E6GYJ3-F1
#
_entry.id   AF-A0A2E6GYJ3-F1
#
_cell.length_a   1.000
_cell.length_b   1.000
_cell.length_c   1.000
_cell.angle_alpha   90.00
_cell.angle_beta   90.00
_cell.angle_gamma   90.00
#
_symmetry.space_group_name_H-M   'P 1'
#
loop_
_entity.id
_entity.type
_entity.pdbx_description
1 polymer ?
#
loop_
_entity_poly.entity_id
_entity_poly.type
_entity_poly.pdbx_seq_one_letter_code
_entity_poly.pdbx_strand_id
1 'polypeptide(L)' 'MKKIYLLSLLFILGCGSGKIVPTTDVCSVKKHYKDNVFQVYINKRPISNHYYIYEDAIDITKKLAEQNKCMD' A
#
# COMPACT_ATOMS: atom_id res chain seq x y z
N MET A 1 -25.49 40.27 -18.98
CA MET A 1 -25.19 38.83 -18.88
C MET A 1 -23.92 38.64 -18.04
N LYS A 2 -24.01 38.57 -16.71
CA LYS A 2 -22.81 38.65 -15.83
C LYS A 2 -22.95 37.90 -14.50
N LYS A 3 -23.73 36.81 -14.45
CA LYS A 3 -24.03 36.10 -13.19
C LYS A 3 -23.82 34.58 -13.21
N ILE A 4 -23.26 34.00 -14.28
CA ILE A 4 -23.14 32.53 -14.42
C ILE A 4 -21.76 31.97 -14.02
N TYR A 5 -20.73 32.81 -13.86
CA TYR A 5 -19.36 32.34 -13.58
C TYR A 5 -19.05 32.01 -12.12
N LEU A 6 -19.98 32.19 -11.17
CA LEU A 6 -19.71 31.97 -9.74
C LEU A 6 -19.99 30.53 -9.27
N LEU A 7 -20.77 29.75 -10.03
CA LEU A 7 -21.24 28.42 -9.60
C LEU A 7 -20.20 27.32 -9.83
N SER A 8 -19.28 27.51 -10.78
CA SER A 8 -18.24 26.55 -11.14
C SER A 8 -17.07 26.49 -10.15
N LEU A 9 -16.93 27.48 -9.26
CA LEU A 9 -15.85 27.51 -8.25
C LEU A 9 -16.17 26.67 -6.99
N LEU A 10 -17.43 26.28 -6.79
CA LEU A 10 -17.87 25.48 -5.64
C LEU A 10 -17.57 23.98 -5.79
N PHE A 11 -17.33 23.49 -7.01
CA PHE A 11 -17.06 22.07 -7.26
C PHE A 11 -15.60 21.65 -7.01
N ILE A 12 -14.68 22.60 -6.80
CA ILE A 12 -13.25 22.32 -6.60
C ILE A 12 -12.86 22.19 -5.11
N LEU A 13 -13.73 22.60 -4.19
CA LEU A 13 -13.49 22.52 -2.73
C LEU A 13 -14.05 21.24 -2.09
N GLY A 14 -14.69 20.37 -2.87
CA GLY A 14 -15.34 19.15 -2.38
C GLY A 14 -14.42 17.93 -2.19
N CYS A 15 -13.14 18.01 -2.57
CA CYS A 15 -12.18 16.92 -2.36
C CYS A 15 -11.66 16.95 -0.91
N GLY A 16 -12.53 16.62 0.04
CA GLY A 16 -12.15 16.44 1.43
C GLY A 16 -11.13 15.31 1.53
N SER A 17 -9.95 15.62 2.07
CA SER A 17 -8.95 14.61 2.44
C SER A 17 -9.61 13.64 3.43
N GLY A 18 -9.96 12.44 2.95
CA GLY A 18 -10.51 11.38 3.79
C GLY A 18 -9.49 11.01 4.85
N LYS A 19 -9.95 10.71 6.07
CA LYS A 19 -9.05 10.23 7.14
C LYS A 19 -8.32 8.97 6.63
N ILE A 20 -7.00 8.98 6.69
CA ILE A 20 -6.19 7.79 6.40
C ILE A 20 -6.45 6.81 7.53
N VAL A 21 -7.25 5.77 7.26
CA VAL A 21 -7.51 4.68 8.20
C VAL A 21 -6.36 3.68 8.05
N PRO A 22 -5.55 3.43 9.10
CA PRO A 22 -4.46 2.48 9.02
C PRO A 22 -5.00 1.07 8.80
N THR A 23 -4.32 0.31 7.95
CA THR A 23 -4.62 -1.12 7.79
C THR A 23 -4.23 -1.90 9.05
N THR A 24 -4.95 -2.98 9.30
CA THR A 24 -4.64 -3.96 10.34
C THR A 24 -3.95 -5.20 9.79
N ASP A 25 -3.74 -5.24 8.48
CA ASP A 25 -3.14 -6.37 7.79
C ASP A 25 -1.66 -6.46 8.14
N VAL A 26 -1.12 -7.65 8.32
CA VAL A 26 0.28 -7.84 8.74
C VAL A 26 1.13 -8.33 7.57
N CYS A 27 2.24 -7.63 7.29
CA CYS A 27 3.26 -8.08 6.39
C CYS A 27 4.17 -9.11 7.06
N SER A 28 4.62 -10.09 6.30
CA SER A 28 5.60 -11.06 6.80
C SER A 28 6.46 -11.58 5.67
N VAL A 29 7.72 -11.83 6.00
CA VAL A 29 8.69 -12.44 5.09
C VAL A 29 8.97 -13.85 5.57
N LYS A 30 8.80 -14.84 4.69
CA LYS A 30 9.09 -16.24 4.99
C LYS A 30 10.12 -16.78 4.02
N LYS A 31 11.19 -17.36 4.55
CA LYS A 31 12.18 -18.08 3.75
C LYS A 31 11.53 -19.29 3.08
N HIS A 32 11.79 -19.47 1.79
CA HIS A 32 11.29 -20.58 0.99
C HIS A 32 12.45 -21.50 0.60
N TYR A 33 12.30 -22.81 0.87
CA TYR A 33 13.32 -23.84 0.66
C TYR A 33 14.68 -23.62 1.36
N LYS A 34 15.65 -24.49 1.05
CA LYS A 34 17.04 -24.42 1.54
C LYS A 34 17.78 -23.19 0.96
N ASP A 35 17.39 -22.75 -0.22
CA ASP A 35 18.01 -21.63 -0.91
C ASP A 35 17.67 -20.31 -0.19
N ASN A 36 18.56 -19.31 -0.28
CA ASN A 36 18.39 -18.01 0.38
C ASN A 36 17.37 -17.12 -0.36
N VAL A 37 16.17 -17.66 -0.59
CA VAL A 37 15.06 -16.96 -1.23
C VAL A 37 13.87 -16.82 -0.27
N PHE A 38 13.14 -15.74 -0.43
CA PHE A 38 12.13 -15.27 0.50
C PHE A 38 10.86 -14.88 -0.24
N GLN A 39 9.72 -15.15 0.40
CA GLN A 39 8.40 -14.83 -0.10
C GLN A 39 7.75 -13.83 0.85
N VAL A 40 7.14 -12.79 0.29
CA VAL A 40 6.39 -11.78 1.04
C VAL A 40 4.91 -12.15 1.10
N TYR A 41 4.31 -11.98 2.27
CA TYR A 41 2.92 -12.31 2.57
C TYR A 41 2.21 -11.13 3.22
N ILE A 42 0.91 -10.98 2.94
CA ILE A 42 -0.03 -10.15 3.70
C ILE A 42 -1.08 -11.09 4.29
N ASN A 43 -1.26 -11.07 5.61
CA ASN A 43 -2.21 -11.95 6.32
C ASN A 43 -2.07 -13.44 5.92
N LYS A 44 -0.83 -13.92 5.82
CA LYS A 44 -0.48 -15.30 5.42
C LYS A 44 -0.81 -15.66 3.97
N ARG A 45 -1.19 -14.70 3.12
CA ARG A 45 -1.36 -14.89 1.68
C ARG A 45 -0.17 -14.31 0.92
N PRO A 46 0.46 -15.06 0.00
CA PRO A 46 1.57 -14.52 -0.78
C PRO A 46 1.06 -13.38 -1.65
N ILE A 47 1.82 -12.28 -1.73
CA ILE A 47 1.44 -11.12 -2.55
C ILE A 47 1.65 -11.38 -4.05
N SER A 48 2.52 -12.32 -4.39
CA SER A 48 2.91 -12.68 -5.75
C SER A 48 3.46 -14.11 -5.77
N ASN A 49 3.64 -14.69 -6.96
CA ASN A 49 4.30 -15.99 -7.13
C ASN A 49 5.83 -15.86 -7.26
N HIS A 50 6.39 -14.66 -7.04
CA HIS A 50 7.83 -14.41 -7.16
C HIS A 50 8.53 -14.56 -5.81
N TYR A 51 9.75 -15.08 -5.88
CA TYR A 51 10.68 -15.11 -4.75
C TYR A 51 11.73 -14.03 -4.90
N TYR A 52 12.22 -13.55 -3.76
CA TYR A 52 13.13 -12.44 -3.65
C TYR A 52 14.33 -12.84 -2.79
N ILE A 53 15.44 -12.13 -2.93
CA ILE A 53 16.49 -12.15 -1.90
C ILE A 53 15.97 -11.44 -0.63
N TYR A 54 16.66 -11.61 0.49
CA TYR A 54 16.18 -11.10 1.78
C TYR A 54 15.98 -9.58 1.75
N GLU A 55 16.96 -8.86 1.22
CA GLU A 55 17.02 -7.42 1.16
C GLU A 55 15.83 -6.87 0.36
N ASP A 56 15.58 -7.44 -0.82
CA ASP A 56 14.44 -7.08 -1.67
C ASP A 56 13.11 -7.38 -0.98
N ALA A 57 12.99 -8.53 -0.31
CA ALA A 57 11.77 -8.89 0.41
C ALA A 57 11.44 -7.88 1.51
N ILE A 58 12.45 -7.39 2.25
CA ILE A 58 12.31 -6.36 3.28
C ILE A 58 11.97 -5.00 2.66
N ASP A 59 12.60 -4.62 1.55
CA ASP A 59 12.27 -3.37 0.87
C ASP A 59 10.85 -3.37 0.31
N ILE A 60 10.35 -4.53 -0.09
CA ILE A 60 8.95 -4.71 -0.50
C ILE A 60 8.00 -4.52 0.69
N THR A 61 8.28 -5.09 1.88
CA THR A 61 7.38 -4.91 3.05
C THR A 61 7.29 -3.44 3.46
N LYS A 62 8.42 -2.73 3.48
CA LYS A 62 8.44 -1.27 3.76
C LYS A 62 7.58 -0.48 2.77
N LYS A 63 7.73 -0.74 1.46
CA LYS A 63 6.91 -0.08 0.43
C LYS A 63 5.42 -0.38 0.59
N LEU A 64 5.07 -1.60 0.98
CA LEU A 64 3.68 -1.96 1.27
C LEU A 64 3.13 -1.22 2.51
N ALA A 65 3.96 -1.05 3.54
CA ALA A 65 3.60 -0.29 4.73
C ALA A 65 3.43 1.21 4.44
N GLU A 66 4.32 1.82 3.65
CA GLU A 66 4.19 3.21 3.16
C GLU A 66 2.89 3.43 2.38
N GLN A 67 2.44 2.40 1.66
CA GLN A 67 1.17 2.41 0.91
C GLN A 67 -0.05 2.01 1.75
N ASN A 68 0.12 1.85 3.07
CA ASN A 68 -0.94 1.43 3.99
C ASN A 68 -1.61 0.11 3.57
N LYS A 69 -0.85 -0.80 2.93
CA LYS A 69 -1.30 -2.14 2.51
C LYS A 69 -1.14 -3.17 3.61
N CYS A 70 -0.14 -3.00 4.47
CA CYS A 70 0.07 -3.80 5.65
C CYS A 70 0.82 -2.99 6.74
N MET A 71 0.93 -3.57 7.91
CA MET A 71 1.86 -3.19 8.98
C MET A 71 3.15 -4.00 8.80
N ASP A 72 4.31 -3.33 8.88
CA ASP A 72 5.65 -3.94 8.84
C ASP A 72 6.00 -4.63 10.17
#